data_AF-C0XG83-F1
#
_entry.id   AF-C0XG83-F1
#
_cell.length_a   1.000
_cell.length_b   1.000
_cell.length_c   1.000
_cell.angle_alpha   90.00
_cell.angle_beta   90.00
_cell.angle_gamma   90.00
#
_symmetry.space_group_name_H-M   'P 1'
#
loop_
_entity.id
_entity.type
_entity.pdbx_description
1 polymer ?
#
loop_
_entity_poly.entity_id
_entity_poly.type
_entity_poly.pdbx_seq_one_letter_code
_entity_poly.pdbx_strand_id
1 'polypeptide(L)' 'AKITMNRPEKMNAFTPVTVQEMIDAFNICRDDSTIGVIILTGAGDKAFSSGGDQGVRGNGGYVGPDHIARLNVLDLQHLI' A
#
# COMPACT_ATOMS: atom_id res chain seq x y z
N ALA A 1 6.91 -10.52 10.36
CA ALA A 1 7.49 -9.53 9.40
C ALA A 1 7.07 -8.10 9.75
N LYS A 2 7.84 -7.10 9.31
CA LYS A 2 7.50 -5.68 9.42
C LYS A 2 7.47 -5.05 8.03
N ILE A 3 6.30 -4.57 7.61
CA ILE A 3 6.09 -3.85 6.35
C ILE A 3 5.95 -2.37 6.68
N THR A 4 6.71 -1.52 6.00
CA THR A 4 6.73 -0.07 6.25
C THR A 4 6.38 0.69 4.98
N MET A 5 5.26 1.42 4.97
CA MET A 5 4.98 2.41 3.92
C MET A 5 5.98 3.56 4.06
N ASN A 6 6.77 3.83 3.02
CA ASN A 6 7.92 4.72 3.12
C ASN A 6 7.80 5.95 2.21
N ARG A 7 6.78 6.78 2.46
CA ARG A 7 6.59 8.10 1.82
C ARG A 7 6.33 9.18 2.88
N PRO A 8 7.22 9.36 3.88
CA PRO A 8 6.97 10.23 5.02
C PRO A 8 6.70 11.69 4.62
N GLU A 9 7.29 12.16 3.52
CA GLU A 9 7.09 13.49 2.93
C GLU A 9 5.66 13.72 2.40
N LYS A 10 4.92 12.64 2.16
CA LYS A 10 3.48 12.64 1.80
C LYS A 10 2.62 12.02 2.89
N MET A 11 3.12 11.97 4.14
CA MET A 11 2.41 11.32 5.25
C MET A 11 1.97 9.89 4.89
N ASN A 12 2.84 9.16 4.18
CA ASN A 12 2.62 7.79 3.70
C ASN A 12 1.32 7.62 2.90
N ALA A 13 0.89 8.65 2.16
CA ALA A 13 -0.20 8.53 1.22
C ALA A 13 0.12 7.44 0.18
N PHE A 14 -0.79 6.51 -0.08
CA PHE A 14 -0.54 5.40 -0.99
C PHE A 14 -0.99 5.74 -2.42
N THR A 15 -0.18 5.29 -3.38
CA THR A 15 -0.49 5.31 -4.83
C THR A 15 -0.88 3.89 -5.28
N PRO A 16 -1.34 3.70 -6.54
CA PRO A 16 -1.51 2.36 -7.10
C PRO A 16 -0.25 1.48 -6.97
N VAL A 17 0.94 2.07 -7.12
CA VAL A 17 2.21 1.37 -6.94
C VAL A 17 2.39 0.92 -5.50
N THR A 18 2.13 1.81 -4.53
CA THR A 18 2.22 1.45 -3.10
C THR A 18 1.26 0.32 -2.74
N VAL A 19 0.06 0.28 -3.31
CA VAL A 19 -0.90 -0.79 -3.08
C VAL A 19 -0.40 -2.12 -3.67
N GLN A 20 0.16 -2.10 -4.89
CA GLN A 20 0.76 -3.28 -5.49
C GLN A 20 1.95 -3.82 -4.67
N GLU A 21 2.84 -2.94 -4.21
CA GLU A 21 3.97 -3.31 -3.35
C GLU A 21 3.51 -3.92 -2.02
N MET A 22 2.42 -3.40 -1.44
CA MET A 22 1.83 -4.00 -0.23
C MET A 22 1.28 -5.40 -0.53
N ILE A 23 0.56 -5.59 -1.64
CA ILE A 23 0.04 -6.91 -2.07
C ILE A 23 1.19 -7.91 -2.19
N ASP A 24 2.27 -7.52 -2.87
CA ASP A 24 3.44 -8.39 -3.07
C ASP A 24 4.10 -8.73 -1.72
N ALA A 25 4.28 -7.74 -0.85
CA ALA A 25 4.85 -7.94 0.49
C ALA A 25 3.99 -8.85 1.37
N PHE A 26 2.65 -8.72 1.32
CA PHE A 26 1.75 -9.60 2.05
C PHE A 26 1.76 -11.03 1.51
N ASN A 27 1.82 -11.23 0.19
CA ASN A 27 1.94 -12.57 -0.40
C ASN A 27 3.26 -13.25 0.02
N ILE A 28 4.39 -12.53 -0.05
CA ILE A 28 5.69 -13.04 0.44
C ILE A 28 5.57 -13.48 1.91
N CYS A 29 4.94 -12.66 2.75
CA CYS A 29 4.78 -12.99 4.16
C CYS A 29 3.82 -14.16 4.42
N ARG A 30 2.78 -14.31 3.58
CA ARG A 30 1.81 -15.41 3.67
C ARG A 30 2.45 -16.76 3.34
N ASP A 31 3.32 -16.78 2.34
CA ASP A 31 3.94 -18.01 1.84
C ASP A 31 5.15 -18.47 2.69
N ASP A 32 5.60 -17.64 3.64
CA ASP A 32 6.66 -17.97 4.57
C ASP A 32 6.08 -18.51 5.90
N SER A 33 6.14 -19.83 6.07
CA SER A 33 5.64 -20.53 7.26
C SER A 33 6.34 -20.13 8.57
N THR A 34 7.45 -19.41 8.53
CA THR A 34 8.13 -18.91 9.73
C THR A 34 7.50 -17.63 10.28
N ILE A 35 6.65 -16.95 9.49
CA ILE A 35 6.00 -15.70 9.87
C ILE A 35 4.63 -15.99 10.49
N GLY A 36 4.49 -15.76 11.80
CA GLY A 36 3.20 -15.85 12.49
C GLY A 36 2.42 -14.53 12.58
N VAL A 37 3.08 -13.39 12.43
CA VAL A 37 2.50 -12.05 12.58
C VAL A 37 3.14 -11.05 11.61
N ILE A 38 2.31 -10.16 11.05
CA ILE A 38 2.75 -9.02 10.23
C ILE A 38 2.41 -7.71 10.94
N ILE A 39 3.40 -6.82 11.05
CA ILE A 39 3.20 -5.45 11.50
C ILE A 39 3.26 -4.56 10.25
N LEU A 40 2.13 -3.97 9.87
CA LEU A 40 2.07 -2.89 8.89
C LEU A 40 2.21 -1.54 9.62
N THR A 41 3.16 -0.71 9.19
CA THR A 41 3.40 0.61 9.78
C THR A 41 3.77 1.66 8.73
N GLY A 42 3.80 2.94 9.13
CA GLY A 42 4.27 4.05 8.31
C GLY A 42 5.66 4.52 8.74
N ALA A 43 6.47 4.97 7.79
CA ALA A 43 7.75 5.61 8.08
C ALA A 43 7.54 7.03 8.64
N GLY A 44 8.51 7.49 9.44
CA GLY A 44 8.47 8.80 10.08
C GLY A 44 7.67 8.80 11.39
N ASP A 45 7.40 10.01 11.88
CA ASP A 45 6.83 10.28 13.21
C ASP A 45 5.45 10.98 13.15
N LYS A 46 5.00 11.36 11.95
CA LYS A 46 3.79 12.19 11.77
C LYS A 46 2.51 11.41 11.58
N ALA A 47 2.55 10.31 10.83
CA ALA A 47 1.35 9.58 10.43
C ALA A 47 1.65 8.12 10.06
N PHE A 48 0.71 7.23 10.36
CA PHE A 48 0.68 5.89 9.77
C PHE A 48 0.49 5.99 8.25
N SER A 49 -0.65 6.56 7.82
CA SER A 49 -0.94 6.94 6.44
C SER A 49 -2.05 7.99 6.41
N SER A 50 -2.01 8.88 5.43
CA SER A 50 -3.06 9.88 5.16
C SER A 50 -4.12 9.41 4.15
N GLY A 51 -4.04 8.16 3.66
CA GLY A 51 -4.98 7.60 2.67
C GLY A 51 -4.43 7.59 1.25
N GLY A 52 -5.31 7.59 0.25
CA GLY A 52 -4.90 7.62 -1.15
C GLY A 52 -4.34 8.98 -1.55
N ASP A 53 -3.19 8.99 -2.23
CA ASP A 53 -2.48 10.22 -2.63
C ASP A 53 -3.30 11.04 -3.64
N GLN A 54 -3.95 12.10 -3.17
CA GLN A 54 -4.78 12.96 -4.03
C GLN A 54 -3.97 13.65 -5.12
N GLY A 55 -2.66 13.82 -4.95
CA GLY A 55 -1.79 14.45 -5.95
C GLY A 55 -1.60 13.62 -7.22
N VAL A 56 -1.89 12.31 -7.17
CA VAL A 56 -1.81 11.41 -8.34
C VAL A 56 -3.19 10.99 -8.87
N ARG A 57 -4.28 11.49 -8.26
CA ARG A 57 -5.65 11.20 -8.67
C ARG A 57 -6.04 12.05 -9.87
N GLY A 58 -6.34 11.41 -10.99
CA GLY A 58 -6.86 12.05 -12.20
C GLY A 58 -8.39 12.09 -12.25
N ASN A 59 -8.94 12.53 -13.40
CA ASN A 59 -10.39 12.62 -13.62
C ASN A 59 -11.09 11.26 -13.53
N GLY A 60 -10.42 10.19 -13.98
CA GLY A 60 -10.90 8.81 -13.87
C GLY A 60 -10.63 8.14 -12.51
N GLY A 61 -10.04 8.86 -11.55
CA GLY A 61 -9.55 8.27 -10.30
C GLY A 61 -8.06 7.97 -10.35
N TYR A 62 -7.64 6.88 -9.73
CA TYR A 62 -6.24 6.48 -9.68
C TYR A 62 -5.91 5.57 -10.85
N VAL A 63 -4.90 5.92 -11.65
CA VAL A 63 -4.47 5.10 -12.79
C VAL A 63 -3.08 4.57 -12.47
N GLY A 64 -2.96 3.25 -12.35
CA GLY A 64 -1.70 2.57 -12.15
C GLY A 64 -0.91 2.38 -13.46
N PRO A 65 0.27 1.75 -13.39
CA PRO A 65 1.05 1.36 -14.57
C PRO A 65 0.31 0.42 -15.53
N ASP A 66 -0.73 -0.28 -15.06
CA ASP A 66 -1.61 -1.15 -15.84
C ASP A 66 -2.66 -0.39 -16.68
N HIS A 67 -2.69 0.94 -16.57
CA HIS A 67 -3.66 1.84 -17.22
C HIS A 67 -5.13 1.59 -16.84
N ILE A 68 -5.39 0.82 -15.78
CA ILE A 68 -6.74 0.60 -15.26
C ILE A 68 -7.01 1.64 -14.18
N ALA A 69 -8.15 2.32 -14.28
CA ALA A 69 -8.55 3.38 -13.36
C ALA A 69 -9.09 2.81 -12.03
N ARG A 70 -8.20 2.26 -11.20
CA ARG A 70 -8.49 1.71 -9.87
C ARG A 70 -7.29 1.80 -8.95
N LEU A 71 -7.55 1.95 -7.66
CA LEU A 71 -6.51 1.97 -6.61
C LEU A 71 -6.23 0.57 -6.04
N ASN A 72 -7.00 -0.46 -6.39
CA ASN A 72 -6.86 -1.87 -5.97
C ASN A 72 -6.84 -2.12 -4.45
N VAL A 73 -7.36 -1.18 -3.64
CA VAL A 73 -7.39 -1.33 -2.19
C VAL A 73 -8.28 -2.50 -1.76
N LEU A 74 -9.36 -2.78 -2.50
CA LEU A 74 -10.22 -3.94 -2.22
C LEU A 74 -9.49 -5.26 -2.45
N ASP A 75 -8.64 -5.35 -3.47
CA ASP A 75 -7.85 -6.55 -3.75
C ASP A 75 -6.87 -6.82 -2.60
N LEU A 76 -6.25 -5.76 -2.06
CA LEU A 76 -5.43 -5.83 -0.86
C LEU A 76 -6.24 -6.28 0.37
N GLN A 77 -7.44 -5.74 0.57
CA GLN A 77 -8.31 -6.09 1.71
C GLN A 77 -8.76 -7.55 1.68
N HIS A 78 -8.94 -8.15 0.51
CA HIS A 78 -9.29 -9.57 0.40
C HIS A 78 -8.10 -10.52 0.63
N LEU A 79 -6.86 -9.99 0.74
CA LEU A 79 -5.68 -10.80 1.08
C LEU A 79 -5.49 -10.96 2.60
N ILE A 80 -6.19 -10.20 3.42
CA ILE A 80 -6.11 -10.27 4.88
C ILE A 80 -7.39 -10.85 5.45
#